data_AF-A0A3N0I314-F1
#
_entry.id   AF-A0A3N0I314-F1
#
_cell.length_a   1.000
_cell.length_b   1.000
_cell.length_c   1.000
_cell.angle_alpha   90.00
_cell.angle_beta   90.00
_cell.angle_gamma   90.00
#
_symmetry.space_group_name_H-M   'P 1'
#
loop_
_entity.id
_entity.type
_entity.pdbx_description
1 polymer ?
#
loop_
_entity_poly.entity_id
_entity_poly.type
_entity_poly.pdbx_seq_one_letter_code
_entity_poly.pdbx_strand_id
1 'polypeptide(L)'
;MIDQGFDIGETTIRNRLRVIRDEKKEAFIKQEYDYCDRFEYDFGEVRLIIDGRNIKGYLAVLVCPASGFRWAYLYRNSKMDVFLDSHVRFFEMLGGSFKEGVYDNMKNALERHD
;
A
#
# COMPACT_ATOMS: atom_id res chain seq x y z
N MET A 1 24.70 -26.41 26.00
CA MET A 1 24.12 -27.61 25.36
C MET A 1 24.79 -28.86 25.92
N ILE A 2 26.12 -28.95 25.82
CA ILE A 2 26.90 -30.06 26.40
C ILE A 2 26.70 -30.16 27.92
N ASP A 3 26.73 -29.04 28.66
CA ASP A 3 26.46 -29.03 30.11
C ASP A 3 25.03 -29.45 30.51
N GLN A 4 24.11 -29.50 29.54
CA GLN A 4 22.73 -29.97 29.73
C GLN A 4 22.54 -31.41 29.19
N GLY A 5 23.63 -32.10 28.83
CA GLY A 5 23.62 -33.47 28.32
C GLY A 5 23.34 -33.62 26.82
N PHE A 6 23.30 -32.51 26.07
CA PHE A 6 23.06 -32.53 24.63
C PHE A 6 24.35 -32.39 23.83
N ASP A 7 24.68 -33.40 23.02
CA ASP A 7 25.82 -33.40 22.09
C ASP A 7 25.49 -32.66 20.78
N ILE A 8 25.14 -31.37 20.91
CA ILE A 8 24.88 -30.49 19.78
C ILE A 8 25.63 -29.16 19.92
N GLY A 9 26.35 -28.80 18.86
CA GLY A 9 27.06 -27.51 18.76
C GLY A 9 26.15 -26.37 18.34
N GLU A 10 26.54 -25.14 18.70
CA GLU A 10 25.83 -23.92 18.30
C GLU A 10 25.66 -23.81 16.77
N THR A 11 26.67 -24.23 16.01
CA THR A 11 26.65 -24.28 14.54
C THR A 11 25.50 -25.11 14.00
N THR A 12 25.20 -26.25 14.62
CA THR A 12 24.09 -27.15 14.24
C THR A 12 22.75 -26.46 14.42
N ILE A 13 22.57 -25.76 15.54
CA ILE A 13 21.36 -24.99 15.83
C ILE A 13 21.20 -23.85 14.83
N ARG A 14 22.27 -23.10 14.56
CA ARG A 14 22.27 -21.96 13.62
C ARG A 14 21.92 -22.41 12.20
N ASN A 15 22.47 -23.53 11.75
CA ASN A 15 22.15 -24.13 10.45
C ASN A 15 20.68 -24.57 10.38
N ARG A 16 20.16 -25.20 11.44
CA ARG A 16 18.75 -25.61 11.46
C ARG A 16 17.78 -24.42 11.48
N LEU A 17 18.09 -23.38 12.24
CA LEU A 17 17.31 -22.13 12.25
C LEU A 17 17.33 -21.43 10.88
N ARG A 18 18.46 -21.47 10.17
CA ARG A 18 18.54 -20.95 8.80
C ARG A 18 17.60 -21.70 7.87
N VAL A 19 17.57 -23.03 7.90
CA VAL A 19 16.64 -23.84 7.10
C VAL A 19 15.18 -23.49 7.41
N ILE A 20 14.83 -23.35 8.69
CA ILE A 20 13.46 -22.98 9.12
C ILE A 20 13.09 -21.55 8.69
N ARG A 21 14.05 -20.61 8.68
CA ARG A 21 13.83 -19.23 8.22
C ARG A 21 13.78 -19.11 6.70
N ASP A 22 14.56 -19.93 6.00
CA ASP A 22 14.62 -19.98 4.53
C ASP A 22 13.43 -20.76 3.93
N GLU A 23 12.67 -21.51 4.73
CA GLU A 23 11.32 -21.97 4.38
C GLU A 23 10.38 -20.76 4.28
N LYS A 24 10.40 -20.10 3.11
CA LYS A 24 9.45 -19.06 2.76
C LYS A 24 8.04 -19.63 2.85
N LYS A 25 7.28 -19.21 3.86
CA LYS A 25 5.83 -19.37 3.85
C LYS A 25 5.28 -18.47 2.76
N GLU A 26 5.07 -19.01 1.56
CA GLU A 26 4.26 -18.33 0.56
C GLU A 26 2.83 -18.21 1.13
N ALA A 27 2.51 -17.02 1.64
CA ALA A 27 1.17 -16.70 2.09
C ALA A 27 0.38 -16.25 0.86
N PHE A 28 -0.36 -17.18 0.25
CA PHE A 28 -1.34 -16.83 -0.76
C PHE A 28 -2.58 -16.25 -0.08
N ILE A 29 -2.76 -14.92 -0.16
CA ILE A 29 -3.95 -14.24 0.33
C ILE A 29 -4.92 -14.13 -0.84
N LYS A 30 -5.96 -14.97 -0.85
CA LYS A 30 -7.02 -14.92 -1.87
C LYS A 30 -7.84 -13.64 -1.68
N GLN A 31 -7.90 -12.82 -2.73
CA GLN A 31 -8.59 -11.53 -2.75
C GLN A 31 -9.85 -11.65 -3.61
N GLU A 32 -10.89 -12.28 -3.05
CA GLU A 32 -12.24 -12.33 -3.67
C GLU A 32 -13.07 -11.18 -3.12
N TYR A 33 -13.59 -10.34 -4.02
CA TYR A 33 -14.37 -9.16 -3.69
C TYR A 33 -15.59 -9.09 -4.61
N ASP A 34 -16.76 -8.79 -4.04
CA ASP A 34 -17.92 -8.38 -4.82
C ASP A 34 -17.77 -6.91 -5.26
N TYR A 35 -18.57 -6.50 -6.24
CA TYR A 35 -18.65 -5.10 -6.63
C TYR A 35 -19.01 -4.22 -5.43
N CYS A 36 -18.34 -3.08 -5.32
CA CYS A 36 -18.48 -2.11 -4.24
C CYS A 36 -18.05 -2.62 -2.84
N ASP A 37 -17.41 -3.78 -2.71
CA ASP A 37 -16.85 -4.21 -1.42
C ASP A 37 -15.69 -3.32 -0.98
N ARG A 38 -14.69 -3.17 -1.86
CA ARG A 38 -13.43 -2.50 -1.55
C ARG A 38 -13.00 -1.56 -2.66
N PHE A 39 -12.52 -0.39 -2.26
CA PHE A 39 -11.57 0.38 -3.06
C PHE A 39 -10.24 0.50 -2.31
N GLU A 40 -9.16 0.62 -3.07
CA GLU A 40 -7.81 0.83 -2.57
C GLU A 40 -7.35 2.22 -3.00
N TYR A 41 -6.62 2.89 -2.11
CA TYR A 41 -6.12 4.23 -2.29
C TYR A 41 -4.62 4.28 -2.02
N ASP A 42 -3.88 4.84 -2.98
CA ASP A 42 -2.46 5.16 -2.85
C ASP A 42 -2.24 6.64 -3.16
N PHE A 43 -1.27 7.25 -2.50
CA PHE A 43 -0.93 8.64 -2.68
C PHE A 43 0.57 8.86 -2.60
N GLY A 44 1.14 9.45 -3.66
CA GLY A 44 2.58 9.59 -3.77
C GLY A 44 3.04 10.77 -4.61
N GLU A 45 4.29 11.17 -4.38
CA GLU A 45 4.98 12.15 -5.21
C GLU A 45 5.36 11.52 -6.56
N VAL A 46 5.16 12.28 -7.64
CA VAL A 46 5.58 11.93 -8.99
C VAL A 46 6.42 13.06 -9.60
N ARG A 47 7.43 12.70 -10.38
CA ARG A 47 8.21 13.66 -11.17
C ARG A 47 7.67 13.71 -12.59
N LEU A 48 7.35 14.92 -13.04
CA LEU A 48 6.76 15.18 -14.35
C LEU A 48 7.71 16.06 -15.16
N ILE A 49 7.70 15.88 -16.48
CA ILE A 49 8.33 16.80 -17.42
C ILE A 49 7.20 17.44 -18.21
N ILE A 50 6.97 18.73 -18.00
CA ILE A 50 5.96 19.51 -18.73
C ILE A 50 6.68 20.69 -19.38
N ASP A 51 6.56 20.83 -20.70
CA ASP A 51 7.26 21.84 -21.50
C ASP A 51 8.78 21.88 -21.23
N GLY A 52 9.39 20.70 -21.08
CA GLY A 52 10.82 20.54 -20.81
C GLY A 52 11.25 20.90 -19.37
N ARG A 53 10.31 21.23 -18.47
CA ARG A 53 10.60 21.55 -17.07
C ARG A 53 10.25 20.38 -16.16
N ASN A 54 11.15 20.07 -15.23
CA ASN A 54 10.88 19.13 -14.15
C ASN A 54 9.92 19.78 -13.13
N ILE A 55 8.77 19.16 -12.95
CA ILE A 55 7.73 19.58 -12.01
C ILE A 55 7.47 18.42 -11.05
N LYS A 56 7.41 18.77 -9.77
CA LYS A 56 6.95 17.87 -8.73
C LYS A 56 5.42 17.91 -8.68
N GLY A 57 4.79 16.75 -8.81
CA GLY A 57 3.36 16.55 -8.67
C GLY A 57 3.06 15.48 -7.64
N TYR A 58 1.77 15.31 -7.33
CA TYR A 58 1.30 14.28 -6.41
C TYR A 58 0.12 13.56 -7.02
N LEU A 59 0.16 12.23 -7.02
CA LEU A 59 -0.85 11.39 -7.64
C LEU A 59 -1.67 10.69 -6.56
N ALA A 60 -2.98 10.91 -6.57
CA ALA A 60 -3.94 10.09 -5.85
C ALA A 60 -4.42 8.99 -6.80
N VAL A 61 -4.22 7.73 -6.44
CA VAL A 61 -4.58 6.56 -7.25
C VAL A 61 -5.65 5.77 -6.52
N LEU A 62 -6.77 5.50 -7.19
CA LEU A 62 -7.88 4.72 -6.67
C LEU A 62 -8.10 3.47 -7.53
N VAL A 63 -8.25 2.32 -6.89
CA VAL A 63 -8.40 1.02 -7.54
C VAL A 63 -9.61 0.29 -6.96
N CYS A 64 -10.40 -0.38 -7.81
CA CYS A 64 -11.53 -1.21 -7.40
C CYS A 64 -11.24 -2.67 -7.77
N PRO A 65 -10.67 -3.48 -6.86
CA PRO A 65 -10.16 -4.82 -7.17
C PRO A 65 -11.18 -5.75 -7.86
N ALA A 66 -12.44 -5.73 -7.41
CA ALA A 66 -13.52 -6.55 -7.97
C ALA A 66 -13.76 -6.32 -9.48
N SER A 67 -13.57 -5.07 -9.94
CA SER A 67 -13.81 -4.67 -11.33
C SER A 67 -12.54 -4.52 -12.15
N GLY A 68 -11.37 -4.43 -11.50
CA GLY A 68 -10.13 -3.99 -12.12
C GLY A 68 -10.08 -2.50 -12.49
N PHE A 69 -11.10 -1.71 -12.15
CA PHE A 69 -11.15 -0.27 -12.43
C PHE A 69 -10.04 0.47 -11.69
N ARG A 70 -9.40 1.43 -12.38
CA ARG A 70 -8.33 2.28 -11.84
C ARG A 70 -8.55 3.71 -12.29
N TRP A 71 -8.35 4.64 -11.37
CA TRP A 71 -8.46 6.06 -11.65
C TRP A 71 -7.38 6.82 -10.89
N ALA A 72 -6.97 7.98 -11.42
CA ALA A 72 -5.99 8.81 -10.75
C ALA A 72 -6.23 10.30 -10.96
N TYR A 73 -5.86 11.09 -9.95
CA TYR A 73 -5.90 12.54 -9.98
C TYR A 73 -4.52 13.11 -9.68
N LEU A 74 -4.09 14.07 -10.49
CA LEU A 74 -2.82 14.76 -10.32
C LEU A 74 -3.02 16.11 -9.63
N TYR A 75 -2.27 16.33 -8.56
CA TYR A 75 -2.29 17.53 -7.73
C TYR A 75 -0.91 18.19 -7.65
N ARG A 76 -0.92 19.45 -7.21
CA ARG A 76 0.30 20.26 -7.00
C ARG A 76 0.80 20.26 -5.55
N ASN A 77 0.05 19.67 -4.62
CA ASN A 77 0.41 19.59 -3.21
C ASN A 77 -0.03 18.24 -2.61
N SER A 78 0.45 17.94 -1.39
CA SER A 78 0.17 16.70 -0.65
C SER A 78 -0.61 16.90 0.64
N LYS A 79 -1.35 18.01 0.75
CA LYS A 79 -2.08 18.33 1.97
C LYS A 79 -3.39 17.54 2.05
N MET A 80 -4.01 17.58 3.23
CA MET A 80 -5.26 16.87 3.52
C MET A 80 -6.43 17.27 2.62
N ASP A 81 -6.43 18.49 2.08
CA ASP A 81 -7.45 18.95 1.12
C ASP A 81 -7.44 18.12 -0.17
N VAL A 82 -6.26 17.74 -0.66
CA VAL A 82 -6.08 16.86 -1.83
C VAL A 82 -6.61 15.46 -1.55
N PHE A 83 -6.34 14.93 -0.35
CA PHE A 83 -6.89 13.64 0.06
C PHE A 83 -8.42 13.66 0.04
N LEU A 84 -9.05 14.68 0.66
CA LEU A 84 -10.51 14.79 0.71
C LEU A 84 -11.12 15.03 -0.67
N ASP A 85 -10.54 15.94 -1.46
CA ASP A 85 -11.01 16.27 -2.81
C ASP A 85 -11.00 15.04 -3.73
N SER A 86 -9.92 14.25 -3.69
CA SER A 86 -9.83 13.04 -4.53
C SER A 86 -10.93 12.02 -4.23
N HIS A 87 -11.35 11.88 -2.96
CA HIS A 87 -12.46 11.02 -2.57
C HIS A 87 -13.80 11.55 -3.03
N VAL A 88 -14.05 12.86 -2.84
CA VAL A 88 -15.30 13.50 -3.30
C VAL A 88 -15.46 13.28 -4.80
N ARG A 89 -14.42 13.63 -5.58
CA ARG A 89 -14.46 13.49 -7.05
C ARG A 89 -14.62 12.04 -7.49
N PHE A 90 -14.02 11.10 -6.78
CA PHE A 90 -14.14 9.67 -7.09
C PHE A 90 -15.54 9.13 -6.83
N PHE A 91 -16.12 9.42 -5.66
CA PHE A 91 -17.48 8.95 -5.33
C PHE A 91 -18.56 9.66 -6.16
N GLU A 92 -18.37 10.93 -6.50
CA GLU A 92 -19.22 11.64 -7.45
C GLU A 92 -19.18 11.00 -8.84
N MET A 93 -17.98 10.63 -9.33
CA MET A 93 -17.82 9.95 -10.62
C MET A 93 -18.52 8.58 -10.64
N LEU A 94 -18.46 7.83 -9.55
CA LEU A 94 -19.05 6.50 -9.47
C LEU A 94 -20.56 6.53 -9.13
N GLY A 95 -21.05 7.63 -8.56
CA GLY A 95 -22.44 7.76 -8.12
C GLY A 95 -22.79 6.87 -6.92
N GLY A 96 -21.79 6.41 -6.16
CA GLY A 96 -21.97 5.47 -5.06
C GLY A 96 -20.74 5.36 -4.16
N SER A 97 -20.83 4.50 -3.14
CA SER A 97 -19.78 4.28 -2.15
C SER A 97 -19.42 2.79 -2.05
N PHE A 98 -18.31 2.52 -1.35
CA PHE A 98 -17.82 1.16 -1.08
C PHE A 98 -18.03 0.81 0.39
N LYS A 99 -18.07 -0.49 0.71
CA LYS A 99 -18.12 -0.96 2.11
C LYS A 99 -16.82 -0.70 2.86
N GLU A 100 -15.70 -0.75 2.15
CA GLU A 100 -14.36 -0.59 2.71
C GLU A 100 -13.46 0.27 1.81
N GLY A 101 -12.69 1.16 2.44
CA GLY A 101 -11.56 1.86 1.82
C GLY A 101 -10.26 1.39 2.45
N VAL A 102 -9.33 0.91 1.63
CA VAL A 102 -7.99 0.51 2.06
C VAL A 102 -7.00 1.57 1.65
N TYR A 103 -6.16 1.98 2.58
CA TYR A 103 -5.17 3.02 2.38
C TYR A 103 -3.80 2.48 2.77
N ASP A 104 -2.80 2.68 1.91
CA ASP A 104 -1.43 2.42 2.34
C ASP A 104 -0.89 3.62 3.15
N ASN A 105 -0.24 3.30 4.28
CA ASN A 105 0.55 4.20 5.12
C ASN A 105 0.06 5.67 5.23
N MET A 106 -1.15 5.86 5.78
CA MET A 106 -1.82 7.17 5.96
C MET A 106 -1.03 8.24 6.72
N LYS A 107 0.09 7.89 7.38
CA LYS A 107 1.00 8.86 8.00
C LYS A 107 1.47 9.94 7.01
N ASN A 108 1.78 9.55 5.78
CA ASN A 108 2.25 10.49 4.75
C ASN A 108 1.15 11.43 4.26
N ALA A 109 -0.11 10.98 4.28
CA ALA A 109 -1.26 11.79 3.89
C ALA A 109 -1.76 12.73 5.00
N LEU A 110 -1.42 12.44 6.26
CA LEU A 110 -1.88 13.15 7.46
C LEU A 110 -0.80 14.02 8.12
N GLU A 111 0.42 14.04 7.58
CA GLU A 111 1.49 14.86 8.13
C GLU A 111 1.13 16.35 7.99
N ARG A 112 0.91 16.99 9.14
CA ARG A 112 0.66 18.43 9.22
C ARG A 112 1.98 19.15 8.98
N HIS A 113 2.12 19.77 7.83
CA HIS A 113 3.13 20.80 7.63
C HIS A 113 2.58 22.11 8.20
N ASP A 114 2.80 22.31 9.51
CA ASP A 114 2.62 23.60 10.19
C ASP A 114 3.67 24.63 9.72
#